data_AF-A9BYQ3-F1
#
_entry.id   AF-A9BYQ3-F1
#
_cell.length_a   1.000
_cell.length_b   1.000
_cell.length_c   1.000
_cell.angle_alpha   90.00
_cell.angle_beta   90.00
_cell.angle_gamma   90.00
#
_symmetry.space_group_name_H-M   'P 1'
#
loop_
_entity.id
_entity.type
_entity.pdbx_description
1 polymer ?
#
loop_
_entity_poly.entity_id
_entity_poly.type
_entity_poly.pdbx_seq_one_letter_code
_entity_poly.pdbx_strand_id
1 'polypeptide(L)'
;MEMWLERCRADLAQLWEHQGYWAISEVIDGKTCRVLHLVASAGVFNNELVDEVEAWGRSIGCKKVVAEVRRGMTRRRPGYRIKSVAVEKDL
;
A
#
# COMPACT_ATOMS: atom_id res chain seq x y z
N MET A 1 15.59 -11.54 4.63
CA MET A 1 15.43 -10.77 3.37
C MET A 1 14.75 -11.60 2.29
N GLU A 2 14.96 -12.92 2.24
CA GLU A 2 14.30 -13.84 1.28
C GLU A 2 12.76 -13.85 1.33
N MET A 3 12.18 -13.68 2.53
CA MET A 3 10.72 -13.72 2.74
C MET A 3 9.91 -12.73 1.89
N TRP A 4 10.41 -11.53 1.57
CA TRP A 4 9.64 -10.55 0.79
C TRP A 4 9.66 -10.87 -0.71
N LEU A 5 10.80 -11.34 -1.23
CA LEU A 5 10.91 -11.77 -2.62
C LEU A 5 10.04 -13.00 -2.90
N GLU A 6 9.95 -13.93 -1.95
CA GLU A 6 9.04 -15.07 -2.02
C GLU A 6 7.58 -14.63 -2.06
N ARG A 7 7.20 -13.64 -1.25
CA ARG A 7 5.85 -13.05 -1.29
C ARG A 7 5.57 -12.39 -2.64
N CYS A 8 6.54 -11.72 -3.24
CA CYS A 8 6.38 -11.17 -4.59
C CYS A 8 6.19 -12.26 -5.64
N ARG A 9 6.99 -13.33 -5.59
CA ARG A 9 6.86 -14.48 -6.48
C ARG A 9 5.52 -15.21 -6.33
N ALA A 10 4.89 -15.09 -5.16
CA ALA A 10 3.57 -15.65 -4.87
C ALA A 10 2.41 -14.67 -5.15
N ASP A 11 2.66 -13.52 -5.79
CA ASP A 11 1.68 -12.45 -6.00
C ASP A 11 1.02 -11.93 -4.71
N LEU A 12 1.76 -11.95 -3.60
CA LEU A 12 1.35 -11.46 -2.29
C LEU A 12 1.98 -10.12 -1.91
N ALA A 13 2.91 -9.60 -2.71
CA ALA A 13 3.51 -8.28 -2.52
C ALA A 13 4.00 -7.73 -3.86
N GLN A 14 3.96 -6.40 -4.03
CA GLN A 14 4.40 -5.75 -5.27
C GLN A 14 5.02 -4.38 -4.99
N LEU A 15 5.97 -3.98 -5.86
CA LEU A 15 6.49 -2.63 -5.98
C LEU A 15 5.86 -1.99 -7.22
N TRP A 16 5.37 -0.77 -7.05
CA TRP A 16 4.69 0.02 -8.07
C TRP A 16 5.49 1.28 -8.33
N GLU A 17 5.59 1.68 -9.59
CA GLU A 17 6.17 2.96 -9.98
C GLU A 17 5.41 3.52 -11.16
N HIS A 18 5.07 4.82 -11.07
CA HIS A 18 4.51 5.57 -12.18
C HIS A 18 4.84 7.05 -12.02
N GLN A 19 5.54 7.62 -13.01
CA GLN A 19 5.88 9.04 -13.10
C GLN A 19 6.52 9.61 -11.81
N GLY A 20 7.42 8.86 -11.18
CA GLY A 20 8.14 9.28 -9.98
C GLY A 20 7.34 9.16 -8.68
N TYR A 21 6.12 8.61 -8.74
CA TYR A 21 5.42 8.10 -7.57
C TYR A 21 5.67 6.60 -7.45
N TRP A 22 6.06 6.15 -6.27
CA TRP A 22 6.21 4.71 -6.01
C TRP A 22 5.42 4.30 -4.78
N ALA A 23 4.99 3.04 -4.77
CA ALA A 23 4.30 2.42 -3.65
C ALA A 23 4.75 0.97 -3.47
N ILE A 24 4.73 0.49 -2.22
CA ILE A 24 4.91 -0.92 -1.88
C ILE A 24 3.59 -1.42 -1.30
N SER A 25 3.07 -2.50 -1.88
CA SER A 25 1.86 -3.18 -1.39
C SER A 25 2.15 -4.60 -0.96
N GLU A 26 1.33 -5.10 -0.05
CA GLU A 26 1.29 -6.52 0.31
C GLU A 26 -0.14 -6.97 0.65
N VAL A 27 -0.37 -8.27 0.57
CA VAL A 27 -1.59 -8.93 1.02
C VAL A 27 -1.38 -9.51 2.40
N ILE A 28 -2.22 -9.11 3.35
CA ILE A 28 -2.25 -9.69 4.69
C ILE A 28 -3.58 -10.41 4.93
N ASP A 29 -3.53 -11.55 5.60
CA ASP A 29 -4.74 -12.25 6.04
C ASP A 29 -5.29 -11.56 7.28
N GLY A 30 -6.42 -10.88 7.13
CA GLY A 30 -7.21 -10.40 8.25
C GLY A 30 -8.08 -11.52 8.82
N LYS A 31 -8.59 -11.32 10.03
CA LYS A 31 -9.47 -12.30 10.71
C LYS A 31 -10.69 -12.74 9.87
N THR A 32 -11.17 -11.90 8.96
CA THR A 32 -12.40 -12.14 8.19
C THR A 32 -12.23 -11.99 6.68
N CYS A 33 -11.12 -11.42 6.21
CA CYS A 33 -10.87 -11.19 4.80
C CYS A 33 -9.40 -10.89 4.55
N ARG A 34 -8.95 -11.07 3.30
CA ARG A 34 -7.69 -10.50 2.82
C ARG A 34 -7.75 -8.98 2.84
N VAL A 35 -6.64 -8.37 3.22
CA VAL A 35 -6.48 -6.92 3.30
C VAL A 35 -5.29 -6.53 2.44
N LEU A 36 -5.50 -5.53 1.59
CA LEU A 36 -4.44 -4.87 0.86
C LEU A 36 -3.76 -3.88 1.82
N HIS A 37 -2.48 -4.06 2.07
CA HIS A 37 -1.68 -3.18 2.92
C HIS A 37 -0.73 -2.37 2.05
N LEU A 38 -0.92 -1.05 2.01
CA LEU A 38 0.03 -0.12 1.41
C LEU A 38 1.08 0.23 2.46
N VAL A 39 2.20 -0.48 2.41
CA VAL A 39 3.30 -0.43 3.40
C VAL A 39 4.01 0.91 3.35
N ALA A 40 4.32 1.39 2.15
CA ALA A 40 5.03 2.64 1.97
C ALA A 40 4.68 3.26 0.62
N SER A 41 4.81 4.58 0.53
CA SER A 41 4.78 5.30 -0.73
C SER A 41 5.53 6.62 -0.60
N ALA A 42 6.16 7.07 -1.69
CA ALA A 42 6.76 8.39 -1.76
C ALA A 42 6.75 8.94 -3.20
N GLY A 43 7.11 10.21 -3.33
CA GLY A 43 7.02 10.96 -4.57
C GLY A 43 5.74 11.83 -4.65
N VAL A 44 5.48 12.36 -5.84
CA VAL A 44 4.30 13.18 -6.12
C VAL A 44 3.10 12.25 -6.23
N PHE A 45 2.16 12.33 -5.29
CA PHE A 45 0.96 11.47 -5.27
C PHE A 45 0.28 11.39 -6.65
N ASN A 46 0.06 10.18 -7.12
CA ASN A 46 -0.59 9.89 -8.39
C ASN A 46 -1.81 8.98 -8.14
N ASN A 47 -2.98 9.39 -8.62
CA ASN A 47 -4.23 8.64 -8.44
C ASN A 47 -4.26 7.34 -9.26
N GLU A 48 -3.78 7.38 -10.49
CA GLU A 48 -3.82 6.24 -11.42
C GLU A 48 -3.05 5.05 -10.84
N LEU A 49 -1.86 5.30 -10.26
CA LEU A 49 -1.09 4.24 -9.60
C LEU A 49 -1.85 3.66 -8.40
N VAL A 50 -2.51 4.50 -7.61
CA VAL A 50 -3.30 4.02 -6.45
C VAL A 50 -4.48 3.18 -6.90
N ASP A 51 -5.19 3.60 -7.94
CA ASP A 51 -6.31 2.86 -8.53
C ASP A 51 -5.87 1.50 -9.07
N GLU A 52 -4.70 1.44 -9.69
CA GLU A 52 -4.10 0.20 -10.18
C GLU A 52 -3.75 -0.76 -9.03
N VAL A 53 -3.09 -0.25 -7.98
CA VAL A 53 -2.75 -1.04 -6.79
C VAL A 53 -4.02 -1.60 -6.12
N GLU A 54 -5.08 -0.80 -6.04
CA GLU A 54 -6.36 -1.25 -5.50
C GLU A 54 -7.04 -2.28 -6.41
N ALA A 55 -7.00 -2.09 -7.72
CA ALA A 55 -7.56 -3.02 -8.69
C ALA A 55 -6.88 -4.39 -8.58
N TRP A 56 -5.55 -4.41 -8.43
CA TRP A 56 -4.78 -5.61 -8.13
C TRP A 56 -5.20 -6.25 -6.80
N GLY A 57 -5.31 -5.47 -5.73
CA GLY A 57 -5.78 -6.00 -4.45
C GLY A 57 -7.17 -6.65 -4.56
N ARG A 58 -8.09 -6.05 -5.34
CA ARG A 58 -9.41 -6.63 -5.59
C ARG A 58 -9.35 -7.94 -6.38
N SER A 59 -8.49 -8.04 -7.39
CA SER A 59 -8.39 -9.23 -8.24
C SER A 59 -7.88 -10.47 -7.47
N ILE A 60 -7.05 -10.27 -6.44
CA ILE A 60 -6.53 -11.33 -5.56
C ILE A 60 -7.39 -11.56 -4.29
N GLY A 61 -8.55 -10.90 -4.22
CA GLY A 61 -9.57 -11.13 -3.20
C GLY A 61 -9.48 -10.27 -1.93
N CYS A 62 -8.69 -9.19 -1.93
CA CYS A 62 -8.70 -8.24 -0.82
C CYS A 62 -10.03 -7.47 -0.78
N LYS A 63 -10.61 -7.36 0.42
CA LYS A 63 -11.88 -6.64 0.65
C LYS A 63 -11.72 -5.32 1.37
N LYS A 64 -10.51 -5.02 1.86
CA LYS A 64 -10.19 -3.83 2.63
C LYS A 64 -8.82 -3.33 2.24
N VAL A 65 -8.62 -2.02 2.35
CA VAL A 65 -7.32 -1.38 2.17
C VAL A 65 -6.91 -0.69 3.47
N VAL A 66 -5.68 -0.97 3.90
CA VAL A 66 -5.00 -0.30 5.01
C VAL A 66 -3.79 0.39 4.42
N ALA A 67 -3.54 1.63 4.81
CA ALA A 67 -2.36 2.34 4.34
C ALA A 67 -1.58 2.96 5.50
N GLU A 68 -0.28 2.77 5.45
CA GLU A 68 0.70 3.51 6.23
C GLU A 68 1.06 4.77 5.45
N VAL A 69 0.61 5.91 5.97
CA VAL A 69 0.78 7.20 5.27
C VAL A 69 1.26 8.28 6.23
N ARG A 70 1.99 9.24 5.66
CA ARG A 70 2.32 10.49 6.36
C ARG A 70 1.04 11.28 6.64
N ARG A 71 1.00 12.01 7.76
CA ARG A 71 -0.17 12.78 8.20
C ARG A 71 -0.77 13.70 7.11
N GLY A 72 0.05 14.31 6.26
CA GLY A 72 -0.43 15.16 5.15
C GLY A 72 -1.11 14.41 3.99
N MET A 73 -0.78 13.14 3.80
CA MET A 73 -1.37 12.28 2.75
C MET A 73 -2.75 11.74 3.12
N THR A 74 -3.12 11.80 4.40
CA THR A 74 -4.42 11.29 4.89
C THR A 74 -5.62 11.94 4.22
N ARG A 75 -5.51 13.24 3.90
CA ARG A 75 -6.56 13.99 3.18
C ARG A 75 -6.77 13.53 1.74
N ARG A 76 -5.77 12.89 1.13
CA ARG A 76 -5.82 12.42 -0.27
C ARG A 76 -6.41 11.02 -0.41
N ARG A 77 -6.73 10.33 0.68
CA ARG A 77 -7.25 8.96 0.68
C ARG A 77 -8.49 8.81 1.56
N PRO A 78 -9.62 9.43 1.17
CA PRO A 78 -10.87 9.26 1.89
C PRO A 78 -11.31 7.79 1.85
N GLY A 79 -11.81 7.24 2.96
CA GLY A 79 -12.29 5.86 3.05
C GLY A 79 -11.25 4.81 3.47
N TYR A 80 -9.97 5.18 3.51
CA TYR A 80 -8.91 4.27 3.94
C TYR A 80 -8.82 4.14 5.46
N ARG A 81 -8.55 2.93 5.95
CA ARG A 81 -8.09 2.77 7.34
C ARG A 81 -6.61 3.13 7.42
N ILE A 82 -6.34 4.34 7.91
CA ILE A 82 -5.00 4.92 7.95
C ILE A 82 -4.30 4.56 9.26
N LYS A 83 -3.06 4.06 9.15
CA LYS A 83 -2.08 4.12 10.24
C LYS A 83 -1.16 5.31 9.97
N SER A 84 -1.19 6.29 10.87
CA SER A 84 -0.30 7.45 10.74
C SER A 84 1.11 7.06 11.16
N VAL A 85 2.05 7.15 10.24
CA VAL A 85 3.47 7.05 10.57
C VAL A 85 3.93 8.46 10.93
N ALA A 86 4.14 8.70 12.23
CA ALA A 86 4.89 9.86 12.67
C ALA A 86 6.33 9.65 12.22
N VAL A 87 6.78 10.42 11.23
CA VAL A 87 8.20 10.51 10.92
C VAL A 87 8.82 11.18 12.13
N GLU A 88 9.67 10.47 12.89
CA GLU A 88 10.70 11.11 13.70
C GLU A 88 11.52 11.97 12.73
N LYS A 89 11.12 13.23 12.60
CA LYS A 89 11.99 14.26 12.08
C LYS A 89 12.96 14.52 13.20
N ASP A 90 14.11 13.87 13.14
CA ASP A 90 15.39 14.39 13.60
C ASP A 90 16.48 13.43 13.06
N LEU A 91 16.98 13.77 11.88
CA LEU A 91 18.31 13.42 11.39
C LEU A 91 19.08 14.72 11.26
#